data_AF-Q8KAU9-F1
#
_entry.id   AF-Q8KAU9-F1
#
_cell.length_a   1.000
_cell.length_b   1.000
_cell.length_c   1.000
_cell.angle_alpha   90.00
_cell.angle_beta   90.00
_cell.angle_gamma   90.00
#
_symmetry.space_group_name_H-M   'P 1'
#
loop_
_entity.id
_entity.type
_entity.pdbx_description
1 polymer ?
#
loop_
_entity_poly.entity_id
_entity_poly.type
_entity_poly.pdbx_seq_one_letter_code
_entity_poly.pdbx_strand_id
1 'polypeptide(L)' 'MNKASTMTDTFNYTTIFAPLGFFIGGIFLVLLLNKFIGKSQNKKSS' A
#
# COMPACT_ATOMS: atom_id res chain seq x y z
N MET A 1 -14.78 5.66 43.28
CA MET A 1 -13.41 5.92 42.78
C MET A 1 -13.39 5.50 41.32
N ASN A 2 -13.60 6.47 40.41
CA ASN A 2 -13.74 6.22 38.98
C ASN A 2 -12.35 5.93 38.39
N LYS A 3 -12.05 4.64 38.16
CA LYS A 3 -10.87 4.24 37.40
C LYS A 3 -11.12 4.67 35.95
N ALA A 4 -10.53 5.80 35.55
CA ALA A 4 -10.49 6.19 34.15
C ALA A 4 -9.84 5.04 33.38
N SER A 5 -10.62 4.39 32.52
CA SER A 5 -10.16 3.38 31.59
C SER A 5 -9.07 4.01 30.73
N THR A 6 -7.81 3.78 31.08
CA THR A 6 -6.69 4.06 30.20
C THR A 6 -6.93 3.23 28.95
N MET A 7 -7.35 3.87 27.87
CA MET A 7 -7.45 3.31 26.52
C MET A 7 -6.06 2.82 26.10
N THR A 8 -5.66 1.67 26.61
CA THR A 8 -4.62 0.81 26.03
C THR A 8 -5.28 -0.09 25.00
N ASP A 9 -6.22 0.44 24.23
CA ASP A 9 -6.54 -0.08 22.91
C ASP A 9 -5.29 0.17 22.10
N THR A 10 -4.37 -0.79 22.17
CA THR A 10 -3.30 -1.00 21.23
C THR A 10 -3.96 -0.98 19.86
N PHE A 11 -4.10 0.20 19.27
CA PHE A 11 -4.63 0.39 17.93
C PHE A 11 -3.90 -0.63 17.09
N ASN A 12 -4.63 -1.61 16.54
CA ASN A 12 -4.05 -2.75 15.85
C ASN A 12 -3.38 -2.23 14.58
N TYR A 13 -2.14 -1.76 14.72
CA TYR A 13 -1.38 -1.07 13.71
C TYR A 13 -1.23 -2.00 12.51
N THR A 14 -0.92 -3.26 12.74
CA THR A 14 -0.84 -4.30 11.70
C THR A 14 -2.16 -4.47 10.95
N THR A 15 -3.32 -4.43 11.62
CA THR A 15 -4.64 -4.61 10.98
C THR A 15 -4.99 -3.46 10.04
N ILE A 16 -4.44 -2.25 10.26
CA ILE A 16 -4.71 -1.07 9.43
C ILE A 16 -3.61 -0.90 8.38
N PHE A 17 -2.34 -1.02 8.78
CA PHE A 17 -1.21 -0.75 7.91
C PHE A 17 -0.94 -1.88 6.91
N ALA A 18 -1.21 -3.15 7.25
CA ALA A 18 -0.97 -4.24 6.30
C ALA A 18 -1.91 -4.15 5.07
N PRO A 19 -3.24 -3.96 5.21
CA PRO A 19 -4.12 -3.75 4.06
C PRO A 19 -3.77 -2.48 3.28
N LEU A 20 -3.47 -1.38 3.98
CA LEU A 20 -3.13 -0.11 3.35
C LEU A 20 -1.83 -0.18 2.55
N GLY A 21 -0.80 -0.82 3.12
CA GLY A 21 0.48 -1.06 2.45
C GLY A 21 0.35 -1.98 1.25
N PHE A 22 -0.46 -3.04 1.35
CA PHE A 22 -0.72 -3.95 0.22
C PHE A 22 -1.46 -3.22 -0.93
N PHE A 23 -2.42 -2.36 -0.60
CA PHE A 23 -3.14 -1.57 -1.58
C PHE A 23 -2.23 -0.58 -2.33
N ILE A 24 -1.48 0.24 -1.59
CA ILE A 24 -0.55 1.23 -2.18
C ILE A 24 0.58 0.52 -2.95
N GLY A 25 1.13 -0.55 -2.37
CA GLY A 25 2.17 -1.37 -3.02
C GLY A 25 1.67 -2.02 -4.31
N GLY A 26 0.43 -2.53 -4.32
CA GLY A 26 -0.20 -3.09 -5.51
C GLY A 26 -0.38 -2.06 -6.63
N ILE A 27 -0.86 -0.86 -6.31
CA ILE A 27 -0.97 0.25 -7.27
C ILE A 27 0.41 0.58 -7.86
N PHE A 28 1.43 0.71 -7.00
CA PHE A 28 2.78 1.05 -7.44
C PHE A 28 3.37 -0.03 -8.35
N LEU A 29 3.11 -1.30 -8.03
CA LEU A 29 3.52 -2.43 -8.84
C LEU A 29 2.84 -2.42 -10.21
N VAL A 30 1.54 -2.15 -10.28
CA VAL A 30 0.81 -2.03 -11.57
C VAL A 30 1.35 -0.87 -12.41
N LEU A 31 1.57 0.30 -11.80
CA LEU A 31 2.16 1.45 -12.50
C LEU A 31 3.56 1.16 -13.02
N LEU A 32 4.36 0.46 -12.21
CA LEU A 32 5.72 0.07 -12.58
C LEU A 32 5.71 -0.92 -13.75
N LEU A 33 4.86 -1.94 -13.70
CA LEU A 33 4.67 -2.90 -14.79
C LEU A 33 4.16 -2.22 -16.06
N ASN A 34 3.15 -1.36 -15.97
CA ASN A 34 2.65 -0.58 -17.10
C ASN A 34 3.75 0.29 -17.73
N LYS A 35 4.58 0.93 -16.89
CA LYS A 35 5.72 1.72 -17.34
C LYS A 35 6.78 0.86 -18.04
N PHE A 36 7.07 -0.34 -17.54
CA PHE A 36 8.03 -1.26 -18.18
C PHE A 36 7.50 -1.83 -19.50
N ILE A 37 6.23 -2.22 -19.55
CA ILE A 37 5.57 -2.78 -20.74
C ILE A 37 5.44 -1.72 -21.84
N GLY A 38 4.97 -0.51 -21.51
CA GLY A 38 4.83 0.58 -22.48
C GLY A 38 6.16 1.08 -23.06
N LYS A 39 7.26 1.02 -22.28
CA LYS A 39 8.59 1.40 -22.74
C LYS A 39 9.19 0.41 -23.74
N SER A 40 8.85 -0.87 -23.62
CA SER A 40 9.26 -1.90 -24.59
C SER A 40 8.57 -1.74 -25.95
N GLN A 41 7.31 -1.29 -25.94
CA GLN A 41 6.52 -1.12 -27.17
C GLN A 41 6.95 0.11 -27.99
N ASN A 42 7.41 1.19 -27.33
CA ASN A 42 7.87 2.40 -28.02
C ASN A 42 9.20 2.18 -28.79
N LYS A 43 10.01 1.19 -28.39
CA LYS A 43 11.31 0.90 -29.04
C LYS A 43 11.18 0.16 -30.39
N LYS A 44 10.00 -0.40 -30.72
CA LYS A 44 9.81 -1.19 -31.95
C LYS A 44 9.21 -0.40 -33.13
N SER A 45 9.03 0.92 -32.97
CA SER A 45 8.42 1.80 -33.98
C SER A 45 9.37 2.86 -34.54
N SER A 46 10.69 2.72 -34.35
CA SER A 46 11.67 3.57 -35.03
C SER A 46 12.45 2.80 -36.07
#